data_AF-A0A853QYG7-F1
#
_entry.id   AF-A0A853QYG7-F1
#
_cell.length_a   1.000
_cell.length_b   1.000
_cell.length_c   1.000
_cell.angle_alpha   90.00
_cell.angle_beta   90.00
_cell.angle_gamma   90.00
#
_symmetry.space_group_name_H-M   'P 1'
#
loop_
_entity.id
_entity.type
_entity.pdbx_description
1 polymer ?
#
loop_
_entity_poly.entity_id
_entity_poly.type
_entity_poly.pdbx_seq_one_letter_code
_entity_poly.pdbx_strand_id
1 'polypeptide(L)'
;MYNYPEFLTFNSLNKEPTCIVQHFQTEVTREPGKVFYPVNSMLEPYFKSQYESEKFGAAQFLGFLHDTITVEHNIVIPAIRDLHLLPIDIPDYPKEELYKLVTDEGHHAAQALIFVNAIKELFELEVYEKGKEMPLFLRKLYEKKEFIKTESDVAMFNMVIGVVTETRISKELSAFTNDEMINSAVVENCRSHQEDETIHASQFRALGKWSWANIDSRQREIVARLYAETTIARSYPDVNRLGFYFSQVLGIEREEANKIISEIYSSEVLKEEMLIAARPTITFLKNMGVLEFSSARNVFINAGIEV
;
A
#
# COMPACT_ATOMS: atom_id res chain seq x y z
N MET A 1 11.17 2.97 -32.54
CA MET A 1 10.27 2.33 -31.56
C MET A 1 11.08 2.10 -30.31
N TYR A 2 10.62 2.58 -29.16
CA TYR A 2 11.19 2.15 -27.89
C TYR A 2 10.74 0.72 -27.63
N ASN A 3 11.65 -0.14 -27.17
CA ASN A 3 11.27 -1.47 -26.69
C ASN A 3 10.57 -1.31 -25.34
N TYR A 4 9.55 -2.14 -25.09
CA TYR A 4 8.93 -2.19 -23.77
C TYR A 4 9.99 -2.57 -22.73
N PRO A 5 10.07 -1.91 -21.56
CA PRO A 5 11.07 -2.22 -20.55
C PRO A 5 10.98 -3.68 -20.09
N GLU A 6 12.10 -4.32 -19.77
CA GLU A 6 12.09 -5.69 -19.23
C GLU A 6 11.34 -5.77 -17.90
N PHE A 7 10.65 -6.89 -17.70
CA PHE A 7 9.90 -7.21 -16.48
C PHE A 7 9.94 -8.72 -16.19
N LEU A 8 9.71 -9.08 -14.93
CA LEU A 8 9.60 -10.46 -14.49
C LEU A 8 8.22 -11.03 -14.80
N THR A 9 8.17 -12.34 -15.04
CA THR A 9 6.92 -13.12 -15.12
C THR A 9 7.07 -14.39 -14.28
N PHE A 10 5.95 -15.02 -13.92
CA PHE A 10 5.96 -16.34 -13.29
C PHE A 10 6.75 -17.37 -14.11
N ASN A 11 6.51 -17.39 -15.43
CA ASN A 11 7.21 -18.26 -16.37
C ASN A 11 8.72 -18.01 -16.39
N SER A 12 9.18 -16.75 -16.41
CA SER A 12 10.62 -16.43 -16.45
C SER A 12 11.35 -16.84 -15.18
N LEU A 13 10.63 -16.95 -14.06
CA LEU A 13 11.17 -17.37 -12.77
C LEU A 13 10.94 -18.86 -12.47
N ASN A 14 10.28 -19.60 -13.37
CA ASN A 14 9.85 -20.98 -13.14
C ASN A 14 9.07 -21.12 -11.81
N LYS A 15 8.13 -20.20 -11.59
CA LYS A 15 7.24 -20.15 -10.43
C LYS A 15 5.78 -20.23 -10.88
N GLU A 16 4.92 -20.59 -9.94
CA GLU A 16 3.46 -20.53 -10.10
C GLU A 16 2.89 -19.42 -9.21
N PRO A 17 1.85 -18.69 -9.64
CA PRO A 17 1.16 -17.73 -8.79
C PRO A 17 0.49 -18.42 -7.60
N THR A 18 0.47 -17.76 -6.45
CA THR A 18 -0.12 -18.33 -5.22
C THR A 18 -1.61 -18.61 -5.35
N CYS A 19 -2.28 -17.89 -6.25
CA CYS A 19 -3.71 -18.04 -6.54
C CYS A 19 -4.10 -19.42 -7.08
N ILE A 20 -3.17 -20.23 -7.59
CA ILE A 20 -3.45 -21.59 -8.09
C ILE A 20 -3.83 -22.53 -6.95
N VAL A 21 -3.16 -22.41 -5.81
CA VAL A 21 -3.36 -23.34 -4.68
C VAL A 21 -4.62 -22.98 -3.90
N GLN A 22 -5.03 -21.70 -3.89
CA GLN A 22 -6.16 -21.17 -3.12
C GLN A 22 -6.16 -21.61 -1.64
N HIS A 23 -4.98 -21.85 -1.07
CA HIS A 23 -4.85 -22.19 0.34
C HIS A 23 -4.83 -20.91 1.17
N PHE A 24 -5.79 -20.80 2.09
CA PHE A 24 -5.88 -19.68 3.01
C PHE A 24 -5.66 -20.18 4.41
N GLN A 25 -4.68 -19.61 5.10
CA GLN A 25 -4.48 -19.86 6.52
C GLN A 25 -5.68 -19.32 7.29
N THR A 26 -6.45 -20.21 7.91
CA THR A 26 -7.63 -19.87 8.73
C THR A 26 -7.36 -20.01 10.22
N GLU A 27 -6.32 -20.76 10.59
CA GLU A 27 -5.98 -21.03 11.98
C GLU A 27 -4.99 -19.97 12.46
N VAL A 28 -5.50 -19.02 13.24
CA VAL A 28 -4.69 -17.98 13.87
C VAL A 28 -4.77 -18.16 15.37
N THR A 29 -3.63 -18.41 16.00
CA THR A 29 -3.53 -18.55 17.45
C THR A 29 -2.45 -17.62 17.99
N ARG A 30 -2.56 -17.30 19.28
CA ARG A 30 -1.51 -16.56 19.97
C ARG A 30 -0.30 -17.46 20.20
N GLU A 31 0.87 -16.95 19.86
CA GLU A 31 2.15 -17.61 20.09
C GLU A 31 2.89 -16.88 21.22
N PRO A 32 3.37 -17.59 22.26
CA PRO A 32 4.08 -16.94 23.36
C PRO A 32 5.28 -16.11 22.86
N GLY A 33 5.33 -14.83 23.24
CA GLY A 33 6.42 -13.95 22.85
C GLY A 33 6.28 -13.29 21.48
N LYS A 34 5.28 -13.66 20.67
CA LYS A 34 5.10 -13.14 19.32
C LYS A 34 4.11 -11.98 19.28
N VAL A 35 4.22 -11.17 18.22
CA VAL A 35 3.34 -10.04 17.93
C VAL A 35 2.73 -10.17 16.54
N PHE A 36 1.63 -9.47 16.30
CA PHE A 36 0.93 -9.49 15.01
C PHE A 36 1.39 -8.38 14.05
N TYR A 37 2.19 -7.43 14.53
CA TYR A 37 2.68 -6.29 13.77
C TYR A 37 4.01 -5.83 14.37
N PRO A 38 4.93 -5.24 13.58
CA PRO A 38 6.17 -4.68 14.10
C PRO A 38 5.93 -3.75 15.29
N VAL A 39 6.69 -3.95 16.36
CA VAL A 39 6.48 -3.24 17.63
C VAL A 39 6.71 -1.75 17.46
N ASN A 40 5.74 -0.96 17.91
CA ASN A 40 5.87 0.49 17.96
C ASN A 40 6.50 0.92 19.28
N SER A 41 7.82 1.10 19.28
CA SER A 41 8.58 1.45 20.48
C SER A 41 8.15 2.75 21.15
N MET A 42 7.50 3.67 20.41
CA MET A 42 6.98 4.92 20.97
C MET A 42 5.70 4.71 21.80
N LEU A 43 4.94 3.64 21.51
CA LEU A 43 3.68 3.32 22.18
C LEU A 43 3.82 2.26 23.27
N GLU A 44 4.88 1.45 23.24
CA GLU A 44 5.17 0.43 24.26
C GLU A 44 5.07 0.91 25.71
N PRO A 45 5.55 2.13 26.08
CA PRO A 45 5.44 2.62 27.46
C PRO A 45 4.02 2.77 28.00
N TYR A 46 3.00 2.76 27.13
CA TYR A 46 1.60 2.94 27.50
C TYR A 46 0.86 1.62 27.75
N PHE A 47 1.43 0.49 27.35
CA PHE A 47 0.83 -0.82 27.56
C PHE A 47 1.21 -1.37 28.94
N LYS A 48 0.19 -1.84 29.69
CA LYS A 48 0.35 -2.42 31.03
C LYS A 48 0.73 -3.90 31.00
N SER A 49 0.63 -4.53 29.83
CA SER A 49 0.93 -5.93 29.66
C SER A 49 1.37 -6.23 28.22
N GLN A 50 2.08 -7.35 28.07
CA GLN A 50 2.40 -7.88 26.74
C GLN A 50 1.15 -8.17 25.91
N TYR A 51 0.03 -8.54 26.55
CA TYR A 51 -1.22 -8.79 25.84
C TYR A 51 -1.82 -7.52 25.23
N GLU A 52 -1.71 -6.36 25.90
CA GLU A 52 -2.16 -5.09 25.31
C GLU A 52 -1.31 -4.69 24.11
N SER A 53 0.02 -4.83 24.19
CA SER A 53 0.93 -4.61 23.06
C SER A 53 0.61 -5.55 21.88
N GLU A 54 0.44 -6.85 22.15
CA GLU A 54 0.06 -7.85 21.15
C GLU A 54 -1.29 -7.51 20.49
N LYS A 55 -2.31 -7.17 21.30
CA LYS A 55 -3.65 -6.80 20.81
C LYS A 55 -3.60 -5.51 19.97
N PHE A 56 -2.75 -4.55 20.33
CA PHE A 56 -2.50 -3.37 19.50
C PHE A 56 -1.80 -3.70 18.18
N GLY A 57 -0.83 -4.61 18.20
CA GLY A 57 -0.26 -5.18 16.99
C GLY A 57 -1.33 -5.83 16.11
N ALA A 58 -2.22 -6.63 16.70
CA ALA A 58 -3.32 -7.26 15.96
C ALA A 58 -4.26 -6.23 15.33
N ALA A 59 -4.61 -5.16 16.05
CA ALA A 59 -5.43 -4.07 15.51
C ALA A 59 -4.76 -3.36 14.32
N GLN A 60 -3.45 -3.08 14.41
CA GLN A 60 -2.69 -2.51 13.29
C GLN A 60 -2.65 -3.44 12.08
N PHE A 61 -2.47 -4.75 12.31
CA PHE A 61 -2.45 -5.72 11.22
C PHE A 61 -3.83 -5.91 10.58
N LEU A 62 -4.91 -5.85 11.35
CA LEU A 62 -6.27 -5.76 10.78
C LEU A 62 -6.42 -4.56 9.84
N GLY A 63 -5.87 -3.41 10.23
CA GLY A 63 -5.82 -2.23 9.37
C GLY A 63 -5.03 -2.46 8.08
N PHE A 64 -3.88 -3.12 8.17
CA PHE A 64 -3.06 -3.48 7.01
C PHE A 64 -3.81 -4.42 6.03
N LEU A 65 -4.45 -5.47 6.55
CA LEU A 65 -5.23 -6.40 5.73
C LEU A 65 -6.45 -5.72 5.10
N HIS A 66 -7.12 -4.84 5.85
CA HIS A 66 -8.22 -4.04 5.31
C HIS A 66 -7.76 -3.10 4.20
N ASP A 67 -6.61 -2.46 4.38
CA ASP A 67 -5.98 -1.63 3.34
C ASP A 67 -5.66 -2.47 2.12
N THR A 68 -5.14 -3.69 2.30
CA THR A 68 -4.85 -4.64 1.20
C THR A 68 -6.10 -4.93 0.38
N ILE A 69 -7.20 -5.37 1.02
CA ILE A 69 -8.49 -5.62 0.34
C ILE A 69 -8.94 -4.40 -0.47
N THR A 70 -8.80 -3.21 0.13
CA THR A 70 -9.23 -1.96 -0.49
C THR A 70 -8.33 -1.57 -1.65
N VAL A 71 -7.01 -1.69 -1.50
CA VAL A 71 -5.99 -1.42 -2.52
C VAL A 71 -6.23 -2.29 -3.74
N GLU A 72 -6.38 -3.60 -3.55
CA GLU A 72 -6.56 -4.53 -4.67
C GLU A 72 -7.78 -4.17 -5.51
N HIS A 73 -8.93 -3.99 -4.86
CA HIS A 73 -10.19 -3.74 -5.55
C HIS A 73 -10.35 -2.32 -6.10
N ASN A 74 -9.74 -1.31 -5.46
CA ASN A 74 -9.98 0.09 -5.79
C ASN A 74 -8.79 0.76 -6.50
N ILE A 75 -7.64 0.11 -6.57
CA ILE A 75 -6.43 0.66 -7.18
C ILE A 75 -5.87 -0.30 -8.23
N VAL A 76 -5.39 -1.47 -7.81
CA VAL A 76 -4.56 -2.33 -8.67
C VAL A 76 -5.39 -2.94 -9.79
N ILE A 77 -6.53 -3.56 -9.46
CA ILE A 77 -7.45 -4.11 -10.45
C ILE A 77 -7.97 -3.02 -11.41
N PRO A 78 -8.44 -1.84 -10.94
CA PRO A 78 -8.78 -0.73 -11.83
C PRO A 78 -7.64 -0.25 -12.73
N ALA A 79 -6.40 -0.19 -12.24
CA ALA A 79 -5.24 0.20 -13.04
C ALA A 79 -5.01 -0.75 -14.23
N ILE A 80 -5.26 -2.05 -14.04
CA ILE A 80 -5.15 -3.07 -15.09
C ILE A 80 -6.39 -3.08 -16.00
N ARG A 81 -7.59 -2.99 -15.42
CA ARG A 81 -8.85 -2.95 -16.18
C ARG A 81 -8.85 -1.83 -17.20
N ASP A 82 -8.35 -0.66 -16.80
CA ASP A 82 -8.44 0.58 -17.57
C ASP A 82 -7.29 0.76 -18.56
N LEU A 83 -6.39 -0.22 -18.72
CA LEU A 83 -5.26 -0.12 -19.67
C LEU A 83 -5.71 0.20 -21.11
N HIS A 84 -6.92 -0.22 -21.50
CA HIS A 84 -7.48 0.04 -22.82
C HIS A 84 -7.99 1.48 -23.02
N LEU A 85 -8.13 2.26 -21.95
CA LEU A 85 -8.57 3.66 -21.97
C LEU A 85 -7.39 4.64 -21.90
N LEU A 86 -6.16 4.13 -21.72
CA LEU A 86 -4.97 4.94 -21.69
C LEU A 86 -4.75 5.63 -23.06
N PRO A 87 -4.18 6.84 -23.07
CA PRO A 87 -3.91 7.59 -24.30
C PRO A 87 -2.66 7.07 -25.04
N ILE A 88 -2.22 5.86 -24.72
CA ILE A 88 -1.02 5.21 -25.23
C ILE A 88 -1.33 3.74 -25.49
N ASP A 89 -0.71 3.18 -26.51
CA ASP A 89 -0.81 1.75 -26.78
C ASP A 89 0.21 0.97 -25.94
N ILE A 90 -0.25 -0.11 -25.33
CA ILE A 90 0.59 -1.08 -24.63
C ILE A 90 0.68 -2.32 -25.52
N PRO A 91 1.91 -2.83 -25.80
CA PRO A 91 2.06 -4.04 -26.60
C PRO A 91 1.32 -5.23 -26.00
N ASP A 92 0.85 -6.16 -26.86
CA ASP A 92 -0.03 -7.25 -26.46
C ASP A 92 0.57 -8.13 -25.36
N TYR A 93 1.83 -8.55 -25.48
CA TYR A 93 2.45 -9.45 -24.50
C TYR A 93 2.52 -8.85 -23.07
N PRO A 94 3.09 -7.66 -22.82
CA PRO A 94 3.00 -7.02 -21.51
C PRO A 94 1.57 -6.82 -21.01
N LYS A 95 0.63 -6.50 -21.91
CA LYS A 95 -0.77 -6.31 -21.55
C LYS A 95 -1.40 -7.61 -21.07
N GLU A 96 -1.19 -8.71 -21.78
CA GLU A 96 -1.62 -10.06 -21.38
C GLU A 96 -1.04 -10.46 -20.02
N GLU A 97 0.25 -10.20 -19.80
CA GLU A 97 0.89 -10.48 -18.51
C GLU A 97 0.25 -9.65 -17.38
N LEU A 98 -0.01 -8.35 -17.57
CA LEU A 98 -0.71 -7.50 -16.60
C LEU A 98 -2.13 -7.97 -16.31
N TYR A 99 -2.87 -8.49 -17.29
CA TYR A 99 -4.24 -8.99 -17.06
C TYR A 99 -4.28 -10.23 -16.14
N LYS A 100 -3.19 -11.01 -16.06
CA LYS A 100 -3.14 -12.18 -15.17
C LYS A 100 -3.20 -11.79 -13.70
N LEU A 101 -2.57 -10.67 -13.34
CA LEU A 101 -2.49 -10.14 -11.98
C LEU A 101 -3.86 -9.89 -11.38
N VAL A 102 -4.88 -9.59 -12.19
CA VAL A 102 -6.26 -9.42 -11.68
C VAL A 102 -6.74 -10.65 -10.90
N THR A 103 -6.29 -11.85 -11.28
CA THR A 103 -6.60 -13.09 -10.55
C THR A 103 -5.84 -13.15 -9.23
N ASP A 104 -4.57 -12.75 -9.24
CA ASP A 104 -3.70 -12.72 -8.06
C ASP A 104 -4.23 -11.71 -7.04
N GLU A 105 -4.59 -10.49 -7.44
CA GLU A 105 -5.12 -9.47 -6.52
C GLU A 105 -6.48 -9.84 -5.94
N GLY A 106 -7.34 -10.49 -6.73
CA GLY A 106 -8.57 -11.06 -6.21
C GLY A 106 -8.31 -12.14 -5.15
N HIS A 107 -7.28 -12.96 -5.36
CA HIS A 107 -6.83 -13.97 -4.41
C HIS A 107 -6.24 -13.33 -3.13
N HIS A 108 -5.37 -12.34 -3.25
CA HIS A 108 -4.78 -11.60 -2.12
C HIS A 108 -5.86 -10.95 -1.26
N ALA A 109 -6.84 -10.30 -1.88
CA ALA A 109 -7.95 -9.69 -1.14
C ALA A 109 -8.84 -10.74 -0.43
N ALA A 110 -9.09 -11.89 -1.07
CA ALA A 110 -9.83 -12.99 -0.43
C ALA A 110 -9.04 -13.58 0.76
N GLN A 111 -7.74 -13.79 0.59
CA GLN A 111 -6.84 -14.25 1.65
C GLN A 111 -6.84 -13.27 2.84
N ALA A 112 -6.72 -11.97 2.57
CA ALA A 112 -6.74 -10.94 3.58
C ALA A 112 -8.06 -10.89 4.35
N LEU A 113 -9.21 -11.05 3.67
CA LEU A 113 -10.52 -11.05 4.31
C LEU A 113 -10.70 -12.23 5.28
N ILE A 114 -10.23 -13.41 4.90
CA ILE A 114 -10.26 -14.59 5.77
C ILE A 114 -9.44 -14.34 7.03
N PHE A 115 -8.25 -13.78 6.88
CA PHE A 115 -7.36 -13.49 7.99
C PHE A 115 -7.90 -12.38 8.91
N VAL A 116 -8.56 -11.37 8.34
CA VAL A 116 -9.31 -10.35 9.10
C VAL A 116 -10.32 -11.02 10.02
N ASN A 117 -11.14 -11.94 9.51
CA ASN A 117 -12.17 -12.59 10.30
C ASN A 117 -11.57 -13.39 11.47
N ALA A 118 -10.49 -14.14 11.22
CA ALA A 118 -9.81 -14.92 12.25
C ALA A 118 -9.23 -14.04 13.38
N ILE A 119 -8.57 -12.93 13.04
CA ILE A 119 -7.97 -12.03 14.04
C ILE A 119 -9.04 -11.24 14.81
N LYS A 120 -10.10 -10.80 14.14
CA LYS A 120 -11.24 -10.12 14.79
C LYS A 120 -11.85 -11.00 15.86
N GLU A 121 -12.07 -12.28 15.56
CA GLU A 121 -12.61 -13.26 16.50
C GLU A 121 -11.65 -13.50 17.66
N LEU A 122 -10.35 -13.65 17.38
CA LEU A 122 -9.33 -13.93 18.40
C LEU A 122 -9.17 -12.81 19.44
N PHE A 123 -9.27 -11.54 19.02
CA PHE A 123 -8.99 -10.39 19.88
C PHE A 123 -10.20 -9.51 20.24
N GLU A 124 -11.37 -9.79 19.66
CA GLU A 124 -12.59 -8.98 19.79
C GLU A 124 -12.34 -7.51 19.39
N LEU A 125 -11.88 -7.31 18.15
CA LEU A 125 -11.49 -6.01 17.61
C LEU A 125 -12.38 -5.57 16.46
N GLU A 126 -12.59 -4.25 16.37
CA GLU A 126 -13.15 -3.61 15.18
C GLU A 126 -12.03 -3.14 14.25
N VAL A 127 -12.20 -3.37 12.94
CA VAL A 127 -11.19 -3.11 11.91
C VAL A 127 -11.03 -1.62 11.62
N TYR A 128 -12.14 -0.88 11.63
CA TYR A 128 -12.19 0.53 11.32
C TYR A 128 -13.28 1.24 12.12
N GLU A 129 -13.13 2.54 12.27
CA GLU A 129 -14.16 3.41 12.80
C GLU A 129 -15.28 3.60 11.76
N LYS A 130 -16.54 3.56 12.19
CA LYS A 130 -17.69 3.69 11.29
C LYS A 130 -17.61 4.97 10.45
N GLY A 131 -17.78 4.87 9.13
CA GLY A 131 -17.65 6.00 8.21
C GLY A 131 -16.19 6.36 7.87
N LYS A 132 -15.23 5.54 8.29
CA LYS A 132 -13.80 5.65 7.99
C LYS A 132 -13.26 4.36 7.37
N GLU A 133 -14.11 3.65 6.64
CA GLU A 133 -13.77 2.40 5.93
C GLU A 133 -12.64 2.67 4.93
N MET A 134 -12.75 3.73 4.13
CA MET A 134 -11.74 4.02 3.11
C MET A 134 -10.42 4.53 3.73
N PRO A 135 -9.26 3.92 3.39
CA PRO A 135 -7.95 4.33 3.89
C PRO A 135 -7.68 5.82 3.67
N LEU A 136 -6.95 6.46 4.60
CA LEU A 136 -6.64 7.90 4.54
C LEU A 136 -6.05 8.31 3.19
N PHE A 137 -5.07 7.57 2.68
CA PHE A 137 -4.41 7.94 1.43
C PHE A 137 -5.37 7.93 0.24
N LEU A 138 -6.29 6.96 0.16
CA LEU A 138 -7.31 6.89 -0.89
C LEU A 138 -8.28 8.06 -0.79
N ARG A 139 -8.74 8.40 0.41
CA ARG A 139 -9.55 9.60 0.64
C ARG A 139 -8.83 10.86 0.15
N LYS A 140 -7.56 11.02 0.51
CA LYS A 140 -6.73 12.16 0.09
C LYS A 140 -6.51 12.23 -1.41
N LEU A 141 -6.39 11.09 -2.09
CA LEU A 141 -6.23 11.07 -3.55
C LEU A 141 -7.55 11.34 -4.27
N TYR A 142 -8.67 10.84 -3.74
CA TYR A 142 -9.99 11.08 -4.32
C TYR A 142 -10.47 12.53 -4.13
N GLU A 143 -10.06 13.20 -3.04
CA GLU A 143 -10.24 14.65 -2.86
C GLU A 143 -9.56 15.47 -3.97
N LYS A 144 -8.53 14.93 -4.62
CA LYS A 144 -7.70 15.64 -5.63
C LYS A 144 -8.08 15.36 -7.09
N LYS A 145 -9.27 14.81 -7.35
CA LYS A 145 -9.74 14.45 -8.71
C LYS A 145 -10.10 15.64 -9.61
N GLU A 146 -9.68 16.86 -9.28
CA GLU A 146 -10.02 18.10 -10.02
C GLU A 146 -9.63 18.07 -11.51
N PHE A 147 -8.65 17.24 -11.89
CA PHE A 147 -8.17 17.13 -13.27
C PHE A 147 -8.90 16.06 -14.10
N ILE A 148 -9.74 15.22 -13.48
CA ILE A 148 -10.43 14.12 -14.16
C ILE A 148 -11.63 14.66 -14.92
N LYS A 149 -11.58 14.61 -16.25
CA LYS A 149 -12.67 15.09 -17.14
C LYS A 149 -13.16 14.03 -18.11
N THR A 150 -12.33 13.02 -18.37
CA THR A 150 -12.58 11.95 -19.34
C THR A 150 -12.26 10.59 -18.75
N GLU A 151 -12.74 9.52 -19.39
CA GLU A 151 -12.38 8.14 -19.03
C GLU A 151 -10.86 7.89 -19.15
N SER A 152 -10.20 8.55 -20.10
CA SER A 152 -8.74 8.49 -20.23
C SER A 152 -8.02 9.14 -19.04
N ASP A 153 -8.55 10.24 -18.49
CA ASP A 153 -8.00 10.84 -17.28
C ASP A 153 -8.16 9.92 -16.06
N VAL A 154 -9.29 9.21 -15.97
CA VAL A 154 -9.51 8.17 -14.93
C VAL A 154 -8.48 7.05 -15.08
N ALA A 155 -8.27 6.56 -16.30
CA ALA A 155 -7.33 5.49 -16.58
C ALA A 155 -5.88 5.90 -16.24
N MET A 156 -5.47 7.11 -16.61
CA MET A 156 -4.16 7.64 -16.23
C MET A 156 -4.02 7.78 -14.72
N PHE A 157 -5.07 8.23 -14.03
CA PHE A 157 -5.07 8.34 -12.58
C PHE A 157 -4.92 6.98 -11.90
N ASN A 158 -5.72 5.99 -12.32
CA ASN A 158 -5.64 4.63 -11.80
C ASN A 158 -4.28 4.00 -12.08
N MET A 159 -3.74 4.15 -13.29
CA MET A 159 -2.40 3.65 -13.65
C MET A 159 -1.32 4.24 -12.76
N VAL A 160 -1.30 5.56 -12.54
CA VAL A 160 -0.28 6.21 -11.69
C VAL A 160 -0.36 5.73 -10.25
N ILE A 161 -1.57 5.59 -9.70
CA ILE A 161 -1.75 5.12 -8.32
C ILE A 161 -1.38 3.65 -8.19
N GLY A 162 -1.74 2.82 -9.18
CA GLY A 162 -1.31 1.43 -9.28
C GLY A 162 0.20 1.33 -9.26
N VAL A 163 0.91 2.04 -10.15
CA VAL A 163 2.37 2.05 -10.20
C VAL A 163 2.99 2.42 -8.85
N VAL A 164 2.52 3.48 -8.20
CA VAL A 164 3.07 3.88 -6.89
C VAL A 164 2.79 2.84 -5.80
N THR A 165 1.63 2.19 -5.83
CA THR A 165 1.22 1.22 -4.80
C THR A 165 1.97 -0.10 -4.93
N GLU A 166 1.98 -0.65 -6.15
CA GLU A 166 2.63 -1.92 -6.51
C GLU A 166 4.14 -1.87 -6.30
N THR A 167 4.76 -0.73 -6.55
CA THR A 167 6.21 -0.58 -6.32
C THR A 167 6.62 -0.56 -4.85
N ARG A 168 5.65 -0.58 -3.91
CA ARG A 168 5.88 -0.47 -2.47
C ARG A 168 5.46 -1.69 -1.66
N ILE A 169 4.37 -2.35 -2.03
CA ILE A 169 3.71 -3.35 -1.19
C ILE A 169 4.63 -4.51 -0.80
N SER A 170 5.46 -5.02 -1.72
CA SER A 170 6.46 -6.06 -1.42
C SER A 170 7.43 -5.67 -0.28
N LYS A 171 7.77 -4.38 -0.15
CA LYS A 171 8.59 -3.88 0.96
C LYS A 171 7.80 -3.78 2.25
N GLU A 172 6.52 -3.36 2.19
CA GLU A 172 5.63 -3.33 3.37
C GLU A 172 5.44 -4.77 3.92
N LEU A 173 5.21 -5.75 3.05
CA LEU A 173 5.15 -7.17 3.40
C LEU A 173 6.47 -7.69 4.01
N SER A 174 7.61 -7.20 3.51
CA SER A 174 8.93 -7.62 4.03
C SER A 174 9.17 -7.26 5.50
N ALA A 175 8.44 -6.28 6.05
CA ALA A 175 8.52 -5.92 7.46
C ALA A 175 7.95 -7.02 8.36
N PHE A 176 7.03 -7.84 7.84
CA PHE A 176 6.46 -8.98 8.56
C PHE A 176 7.30 -10.24 8.35
N THR A 177 7.74 -10.49 7.11
CA THR A 177 8.40 -11.75 6.77
C THR A 177 9.83 -11.89 7.28
N ASN A 178 10.49 -10.76 7.57
CA ASN A 178 11.86 -10.72 8.07
C ASN A 178 11.97 -10.52 9.59
N ASP A 179 10.87 -10.24 10.29
CA ASP A 179 10.88 -10.03 11.73
C ASP A 179 10.54 -11.33 12.46
N GLU A 180 11.53 -11.90 13.15
CA GLU A 180 11.40 -13.15 13.91
C GLU A 180 10.41 -13.04 15.08
N MET A 181 9.99 -11.84 15.48
CA MET A 181 9.00 -11.63 16.53
C MET A 181 7.56 -11.74 16.01
N ILE A 182 7.36 -11.75 14.69
CA ILE A 182 6.03 -11.83 14.11
C ILE A 182 5.46 -13.25 14.24
N ASN A 183 4.17 -13.31 14.54
CA ASN A 183 3.37 -14.54 14.62
C ASN A 183 3.51 -15.35 13.32
N SER A 184 3.68 -16.68 13.43
CA SER A 184 3.99 -17.52 12.27
C SER A 184 2.89 -17.51 11.21
N ALA A 185 1.61 -17.45 11.61
CA ALA A 185 0.49 -17.36 10.68
C ALA A 185 0.51 -16.03 9.92
N VAL A 186 0.89 -14.92 10.58
CA VAL A 186 1.07 -13.60 9.93
C VAL A 186 2.23 -13.65 8.92
N VAL A 187 3.36 -14.27 9.30
CA VAL A 187 4.51 -14.45 8.41
C VAL A 187 4.13 -15.25 7.18
N GLU A 188 3.42 -16.37 7.34
CA GLU A 188 2.98 -17.23 6.25
C GLU A 188 2.03 -16.49 5.29
N ASN A 189 1.03 -15.79 5.84
CA ASN A 189 0.11 -14.96 5.08
C ASN A 189 0.85 -13.90 4.25
N CYS A 190 1.72 -13.10 4.89
CA CYS A 190 2.47 -12.05 4.21
C CYS A 190 3.48 -12.60 3.19
N ARG A 191 4.07 -13.77 3.47
CA ARG A 191 5.04 -14.40 2.56
C ARG A 191 4.37 -14.88 1.28
N SER A 192 3.20 -15.51 1.38
CA SER A 192 2.40 -15.93 0.23
C SER A 192 2.15 -14.74 -0.70
N HIS A 193 1.65 -13.62 -0.15
CA HIS A 193 1.42 -12.40 -0.92
C HIS A 193 2.72 -11.83 -1.50
N GLN A 194 3.79 -11.75 -0.70
CA GLN A 194 5.07 -11.16 -1.12
C GLN A 194 5.73 -11.87 -2.31
N GLU A 195 5.52 -13.19 -2.45
CA GLU A 195 6.08 -13.99 -3.53
C GLU A 195 5.56 -13.55 -4.91
N ASP A 196 4.28 -13.20 -5.00
CA ASP A 196 3.64 -12.69 -6.22
C ASP A 196 4.01 -11.22 -6.45
N GLU A 197 4.00 -10.41 -5.39
CA GLU A 197 4.26 -8.96 -5.45
C GLU A 197 5.64 -8.56 -5.98
N THR A 198 6.61 -9.48 -5.90
CA THR A 198 7.93 -9.24 -6.52
C THR A 198 7.83 -9.16 -8.05
N ILE A 199 6.97 -9.99 -8.64
CA ILE A 199 6.71 -10.03 -10.09
C ILE A 199 5.83 -8.83 -10.46
N HIS A 200 4.77 -8.58 -9.69
CA HIS A 200 3.83 -7.48 -9.92
C HIS A 200 4.52 -6.12 -9.88
N ALA A 201 5.33 -5.86 -8.84
CA ALA A 201 6.14 -4.65 -8.74
C ALA A 201 7.08 -4.47 -9.95
N SER A 202 7.62 -5.56 -10.51
CA SER A 202 8.45 -5.49 -11.71
C SER A 202 7.63 -5.11 -12.95
N GLN A 203 6.44 -5.66 -13.12
CA GLN A 203 5.55 -5.37 -14.24
C GLN A 203 5.01 -3.94 -14.17
N PHE A 204 4.60 -3.46 -12.99
CA PHE A 204 4.15 -2.08 -12.81
C PHE A 204 5.29 -1.07 -12.96
N ARG A 205 6.53 -1.39 -12.60
CA ARG A 205 7.70 -0.55 -12.92
C ARG A 205 7.90 -0.42 -14.43
N ALA A 206 7.75 -1.51 -15.18
CA ALA A 206 7.86 -1.49 -16.63
C ALA A 206 6.70 -0.69 -17.26
N LEU A 207 5.47 -0.87 -16.78
CA LEU A 207 4.30 -0.08 -17.18
C LEU A 207 4.50 1.42 -16.93
N GLY A 208 4.97 1.80 -15.74
CA GLY A 208 5.23 3.20 -15.40
C GLY A 208 6.28 3.84 -16.32
N LYS A 209 7.39 3.14 -16.58
CA LYS A 209 8.45 3.58 -17.51
C LYS A 209 7.94 3.70 -18.95
N TRP A 210 7.22 2.68 -19.44
CA TRP A 210 6.62 2.69 -20.78
C TRP A 210 5.66 3.86 -20.93
N SER A 211 4.78 4.03 -19.95
CA SER A 211 3.74 5.04 -20.01
C SER A 211 4.35 6.43 -20.02
N TRP A 212 5.30 6.70 -19.12
CA TRP A 212 6.02 7.97 -19.05
C TRP A 212 6.74 8.33 -20.35
N ALA A 213 7.35 7.35 -21.02
CA ALA A 213 8.04 7.56 -22.28
C ALA A 213 7.09 7.90 -23.45
N ASN A 214 5.86 7.41 -23.42
CA ASN A 214 4.92 7.49 -24.55
C ASN A 214 3.80 8.52 -24.40
N ILE A 215 3.56 9.05 -23.20
CA ILE A 215 2.62 10.18 -23.01
C ILE A 215 3.20 11.49 -23.54
N ASP A 216 2.31 12.41 -23.95
CA ASP A 216 2.69 13.71 -24.49
C ASP A 216 3.19 14.69 -23.40
N SER A 217 3.77 15.82 -23.82
CA SER A 217 4.36 16.79 -22.89
C SER A 217 3.35 17.42 -21.92
N ARG A 218 2.08 17.59 -22.34
CA ARG A 218 1.03 18.14 -21.48
C ARG A 218 0.63 17.10 -20.42
N GLN A 219 0.49 15.85 -20.82
CA GLN A 219 0.19 14.74 -19.92
C GLN A 219 1.33 14.54 -18.92
N ARG A 220 2.60 14.68 -19.33
CA ARG A 220 3.76 14.57 -18.41
C ARG A 220 3.70 15.51 -17.23
N GLU A 221 3.33 16.79 -17.42
CA GLU A 221 3.24 17.74 -16.30
C GLU A 221 2.18 17.32 -15.27
N ILE A 222 1.02 16.82 -15.75
CA ILE A 222 -0.09 16.34 -14.91
C ILE A 222 0.31 15.06 -14.18
N VAL A 223 0.84 14.09 -14.92
CA VAL A 223 1.26 12.78 -14.40
C VAL A 223 2.41 12.93 -13.41
N ALA A 224 3.35 13.85 -13.66
CA ALA A 224 4.44 14.13 -12.72
C ALA A 224 3.94 14.64 -11.37
N ARG A 225 2.99 15.60 -11.41
CA ARG A 225 2.31 16.07 -10.19
C ARG A 225 1.62 14.93 -9.46
N LEU A 226 0.88 14.10 -10.21
CA LEU A 226 0.10 13.01 -9.63
C LEU A 226 0.99 11.93 -8.99
N TYR A 227 2.11 11.58 -9.61
CA TYR A 227 3.11 10.69 -9.01
C TYR A 227 3.58 11.22 -7.65
N ALA A 228 3.89 12.51 -7.57
CA ALA A 228 4.32 13.14 -6.33
C ALA A 228 3.20 13.16 -5.27
N GLU A 229 1.99 13.58 -5.65
CA GLU A 229 0.83 13.63 -4.73
C GLU A 229 0.46 12.25 -4.19
N THR A 230 0.51 11.23 -5.04
CA THR A 230 0.27 9.84 -4.67
C THR A 230 1.35 9.32 -3.73
N THR A 231 2.62 9.62 -4.03
CA THR A 231 3.75 9.23 -3.18
C THR A 231 3.61 9.81 -1.78
N ILE A 232 3.26 11.09 -1.66
CA ILE A 232 3.02 11.73 -0.36
C ILE A 232 1.82 11.11 0.34
N ALA A 233 0.67 11.01 -0.33
CA ALA A 233 -0.55 10.50 0.28
C ALA A 233 -0.37 9.08 0.83
N ARG A 234 0.28 8.18 0.07
CA ARG A 234 0.51 6.78 0.47
C ARG A 234 1.58 6.62 1.54
N SER A 235 2.40 7.65 1.77
CA SER A 235 3.47 7.63 2.78
C SER A 235 3.05 8.29 4.09
N TYR A 236 1.94 9.02 4.13
CA TYR A 236 1.53 9.76 5.32
C TYR A 236 0.89 8.83 6.36
N PRO A 237 1.37 8.81 7.63
CA PRO A 237 0.77 7.97 8.68
C PRO A 237 -0.67 8.34 9.01
N ASP A 238 -1.55 7.34 9.20
CA ASP A 238 -2.93 7.55 9.65
C ASP A 238 -3.02 7.54 11.19
N VAL A 239 -2.63 8.64 11.81
CA VAL A 239 -2.68 8.81 13.27
C VAL A 239 -4.08 8.76 13.85
N ASN A 240 -5.10 9.15 13.07
CA ASN A 240 -6.49 9.00 13.52
C ASN A 240 -6.81 7.52 13.69
N ARG A 241 -6.46 6.69 12.71
CA ARG A 241 -6.64 5.24 12.81
C ARG A 241 -5.82 4.63 13.95
N LEU A 242 -4.59 5.08 14.17
CA LEU A 242 -3.80 4.64 15.33
C LEU A 242 -4.49 4.97 16.65
N GLY A 243 -5.04 6.18 16.81
CA GLY A 243 -5.81 6.54 18.00
C GLY A 243 -7.07 5.69 18.16
N PHE A 244 -7.70 5.28 17.05
CA PHE A 244 -8.85 4.37 17.12
C PHE A 244 -8.40 3.03 17.71
N TYR A 245 -7.38 2.38 17.13
CA TYR A 245 -6.81 1.13 17.66
C TYR A 245 -6.35 1.25 19.11
N PHE A 246 -5.73 2.37 19.46
CA PHE A 246 -5.26 2.61 20.81
C PHE A 246 -6.42 2.69 21.82
N SER A 247 -7.52 3.36 21.46
CA SER A 247 -8.71 3.48 22.31
C SER A 247 -9.38 2.13 22.60
N GLN A 248 -9.57 1.29 21.58
CA GLN A 248 -10.18 -0.05 21.73
C GLN A 248 -9.31 -1.00 22.55
N VAL A 249 -7.98 -0.93 22.41
CA VAL A 249 -7.05 -1.81 23.14
C VAL A 249 -7.00 -1.46 24.61
N LEU A 250 -6.86 -0.16 24.94
CA LEU A 250 -6.73 0.30 26.32
C LEU A 250 -8.09 0.49 27.03
N GLY A 251 -9.20 0.44 26.29
CA GLY A 251 -10.52 0.71 26.83
C GLY A 251 -10.67 2.16 27.32
N ILE A 252 -10.04 3.11 26.64
CA ILE A 252 -10.08 4.54 26.96
C ILE A 252 -10.92 5.31 25.92
N GLU A 253 -11.38 6.49 26.30
CA GLU A 253 -12.14 7.37 25.42
C GLU A 253 -11.32 7.77 24.17
N ARG A 254 -12.04 7.95 23.06
CA ARG A 254 -11.47 8.23 21.74
C ARG A 254 -10.63 9.52 21.74
N GLU A 255 -11.12 10.56 22.41
CA GLU A 255 -10.48 11.86 22.54
C GLU A 255 -9.16 11.75 23.31
N GLU A 256 -9.13 10.96 24.38
CA GLU A 256 -7.92 10.78 25.19
C GLU A 256 -6.85 9.99 24.41
N ALA A 257 -7.25 8.93 23.71
CA ALA A 257 -6.35 8.20 22.82
C ALA A 257 -5.76 9.13 21.74
N ASN A 258 -6.58 9.97 21.10
CA ASN A 258 -6.11 10.93 20.10
C ASN A 258 -5.11 11.93 20.68
N LYS A 259 -5.34 12.42 21.89
CA LYS A 259 -4.43 13.33 22.57
C LYS A 259 -3.06 12.68 22.76
N ILE A 260 -3.02 11.48 23.33
CA ILE A 260 -1.77 10.72 23.52
C ILE A 260 -1.05 10.49 22.19
N ILE A 261 -1.77 9.99 21.17
CA ILE A 261 -1.17 9.76 19.84
C ILE A 261 -0.62 11.07 19.26
N SER A 262 -1.32 12.20 19.42
CA SER A 262 -0.84 13.49 18.90
C SER A 262 0.39 14.04 19.62
N GLU A 263 0.58 13.70 20.90
CA GLU A 263 1.78 14.06 21.67
C GLU A 263 3.01 13.27 21.21
N ILE A 264 2.81 12.02 20.81
CA ILE A 264 3.87 11.12 20.30
C ILE A 264 4.20 11.43 18.84
N TYR A 265 3.18 11.56 18.00
CA TYR A 265 3.32 11.85 16.57
C TYR A 265 3.24 13.35 16.31
N SER A 266 4.29 14.06 16.74
CA SER A 266 4.46 15.48 16.41
C SER A 266 4.57 15.69 14.88
N SER A 267 4.47 16.95 14.43
CA SER A 267 4.67 17.30 13.02
C SER A 267 6.01 16.81 12.46
N GLU A 268 7.06 16.83 13.29
CA GLU A 268 8.41 16.40 12.92
C GLU A 268 8.46 14.88 12.77
N VAL A 269 7.89 14.13 13.71
CA VAL A 269 7.83 12.66 13.66
C VAL A 269 7.02 12.20 12.45
N LEU A 270 5.85 12.81 12.21
CA LEU A 270 5.02 12.49 11.03
C LEU A 270 5.77 12.73 9.72
N LYS A 271 6.54 13.82 9.65
CA LYS A 271 7.35 14.13 8.49
C LYS A 271 8.47 13.12 8.29
N GLU A 272 9.14 12.70 9.37
CA GLU A 272 10.21 11.70 9.32
C GLU A 272 9.70 10.33 8.86
N GLU A 273 8.59 9.85 9.46
CA GLU A 273 7.93 8.60 9.07
C GLU A 273 7.52 8.62 7.59
N MET A 274 6.90 9.73 7.15
CA MET A 274 6.53 9.92 5.75
C MET A 274 7.75 9.88 4.82
N LEU A 275 8.86 10.52 5.20
CA LEU A 275 10.10 10.52 4.42
C LEU A 275 10.68 9.11 4.28
N ILE A 276 10.72 8.35 5.37
CA ILE A 276 11.22 6.97 5.38
C ILE A 276 10.39 6.10 4.41
N ALA A 277 9.07 6.22 4.48
CA ALA A 277 8.14 5.48 3.62
C ALA A 277 8.22 5.92 2.13
N ALA A 278 8.40 7.21 1.85
CA ALA A 278 8.40 7.75 0.49
C ALA A 278 9.71 7.51 -0.29
N ARG A 279 10.85 7.36 0.39
CA ARG A 279 12.20 7.30 -0.22
C ARG A 279 12.33 6.32 -1.40
N PRO A 280 11.87 5.06 -1.32
CA PRO A 280 12.01 4.11 -2.43
C PRO A 280 11.28 4.58 -3.70
N THR A 281 10.05 5.10 -3.54
CA THR A 281 9.27 5.61 -4.66
C THR A 281 9.89 6.89 -5.22
N ILE A 282 10.35 7.82 -4.38
CA ILE A 282 11.07 9.03 -4.85
C ILE A 282 12.29 8.64 -5.69
N THR A 283 13.05 7.63 -5.27
CA THR A 283 14.21 7.13 -6.03
C THR A 283 13.78 6.58 -7.39
N PHE A 284 12.69 5.81 -7.44
CA PHE A 284 12.12 5.32 -8.69
C PHE A 284 11.69 6.46 -9.63
N LEU A 285 10.97 7.47 -9.10
CA LEU A 285 10.52 8.64 -9.86
C LEU A 285 11.68 9.49 -10.38
N LYS A 286 12.74 9.63 -9.58
CA LYS A 286 13.99 10.29 -9.99
C LYS A 286 14.60 9.60 -11.20
N ASN A 287 14.71 8.27 -11.16
CA ASN A 287 15.27 7.49 -12.27
C ASN A 287 14.43 7.54 -13.54
N MET A 288 13.13 7.81 -13.42
CA MET A 288 12.26 8.07 -14.57
C MET A 288 12.38 9.50 -15.14
N GLY A 289 13.03 10.42 -14.42
CA GLY A 289 13.07 11.84 -14.78
C GLY A 289 11.79 12.61 -14.43
N VAL A 290 10.91 12.04 -13.60
CA VAL A 290 9.68 12.71 -13.14
C VAL A 290 10.01 13.96 -12.32
N LEU A 291 11.10 13.92 -11.56
CA LEU A 291 11.52 15.03 -10.69
C LEU A 291 12.14 16.22 -11.45
N GLU A 292 12.36 16.11 -12.76
CA GLU A 292 12.78 17.27 -13.58
C GLU A 292 11.65 18.30 -13.72
N PHE A 293 10.39 17.86 -13.55
CA PHE A 293 9.19 18.67 -13.68
C PHE A 293 8.93 19.48 -12.40
N SER A 294 8.69 20.78 -12.56
CA SER A 294 8.37 21.67 -11.43
C SER A 294 7.10 21.26 -10.71
N SER A 295 6.10 20.72 -11.42
CA SER A 295 4.86 20.25 -10.81
C SER A 295 5.08 19.13 -9.77
N ALA A 296 6.01 18.21 -10.01
CA ALA A 296 6.38 17.17 -9.05
C ALA A 296 7.20 17.74 -7.90
N ARG A 297 8.26 18.51 -8.21
CA ARG A 297 9.16 19.07 -7.18
C ARG A 297 8.42 19.95 -6.18
N ASN A 298 7.52 20.81 -6.66
CA ASN A 298 6.75 21.69 -5.79
C ASN A 298 5.88 20.90 -4.79
N VAL A 299 5.35 19.74 -5.18
CA VAL A 299 4.57 18.89 -4.26
C VAL A 299 5.46 18.34 -3.14
N PHE A 300 6.65 17.83 -3.48
CA PHE A 300 7.60 17.33 -2.49
C PHE A 300 8.12 18.44 -1.57
N ILE A 301 8.50 19.59 -2.12
CA ILE A 301 8.97 20.76 -1.34
C ILE A 301 7.87 21.23 -0.38
N ASN A 302 6.62 21.31 -0.82
CA ASN A 302 5.50 21.70 0.04
C ASN A 302 5.21 20.67 1.14
N ALA A 303 5.53 19.39 0.92
CA ALA A 303 5.51 18.35 1.94
C ALA A 303 6.78 18.35 2.82
N GLY A 304 7.71 19.29 2.60
CA GLY A 304 8.96 19.42 3.33
C GLY A 304 10.04 18.40 2.94
N ILE A 305 9.91 17.78 1.77
CA ILE A 305 10.87 16.81 1.22
C ILE A 305 11.78 17.52 0.22
N GLU A 306 13.10 17.45 0.44
CA GLU A 306 14.09 17.88 -0.54
C GLU A 306 14.27 16.80 -1.62
N VAL A 307 14.15 17.17 -2.90
CA VAL A 307 14.18 16.28 -4.06
C VAL A 307 15.06 16.78 -5.19
#